data_AF-A0A3C0G8I0-F1
#
_entry.id   AF-A0A3C0G8I0-F1
#
_cell.length_a   1.000
_cell.length_b   1.000
_cell.length_c   1.000
_cell.angle_alpha   90.00
_cell.angle_beta   90.00
_cell.angle_gamma   90.00
#
_symmetry.space_group_name_H-M   'P 1'
#
loop_
_entity.id
_entity.type
_entity.pdbx_description
1 polymer ?
#
loop_
_entity_poly.entity_id
_entity_poly.type
_entity_poly.pdbx_seq_one_letter_code
_entity_poly.pdbx_strand_id
1 'polypeptide(L)'
;MIGFLNKRRFDKKADRLGPDCPFTHWRLFFKKTSRKLCEKKFGHFGIGSEFRPYAFAINCSKISIGDKVVIRPGSMLFADIREPEKGKIIIEDHVLIGSGVHIYVSNHKYGALNTTIM
;
A
#
# COMPACT_ATOMS: atom_id res chain seq x y z
N MET A 1 18.83 11.31 15.25
CA MET A 1 17.66 12.11 14.82
C MET A 1 17.47 11.92 13.31
N ILE A 2 16.47 11.15 12.87
CA ILE A 2 16.16 11.08 11.42
C ILE A 2 15.60 12.46 11.05
N GLY A 3 16.42 13.29 10.41
CA GLY A 3 16.04 14.64 10.05
C GLY A 3 14.79 14.69 9.18
N PHE A 4 14.01 15.76 9.29
CA PHE A 4 12.79 16.01 8.51
C PHE A 4 12.97 15.76 7.00
N LEU A 5 14.12 16.15 6.45
CA LEU A 5 14.50 15.92 5.05
C LEU A 5 14.62 14.42 4.71
N ASN A 6 15.18 13.62 5.62
CA ASN A 6 15.30 12.17 5.46
C ASN A 6 13.92 11.52 5.49
N LYS A 7 13.03 11.94 6.40
CA LYS A 7 11.64 11.45 6.44
C LYS A 7 10.87 11.78 5.16
N ARG A 8 10.97 13.01 4.67
CA ARG A 8 10.35 13.42 3.40
C ARG A 8 10.90 12.62 2.21
N ARG A 9 12.21 12.38 2.16
CA ARG A 9 12.84 11.55 1.14
C ARG A 9 12.36 10.11 1.22
N PHE A 10 12.27 9.56 2.44
CA PHE A 10 11.73 8.22 2.70
C PHE A 10 10.30 8.11 2.20
N ASP A 11 9.37 8.94 2.65
CA ASP A 11 7.94 8.85 2.28
C ASP A 11 7.71 8.91 0.77
N LYS A 12 8.49 9.73 0.07
CA LYS A 12 8.42 9.82 -1.39
C LYS A 12 8.93 8.55 -2.07
N LYS A 13 9.96 7.90 -1.55
CA LYS A 13 10.62 6.73 -2.16
C LYS A 13 10.07 5.39 -1.69
N ALA A 14 9.62 5.29 -0.46
CA ALA A 14 9.24 4.03 0.18
C ALA A 14 8.13 3.32 -0.59
N ASP A 15 8.24 2.01 -0.72
CA ASP A 15 7.22 1.19 -1.39
C ASP A 15 6.04 0.93 -0.46
N ARG A 16 5.40 2.01 -0.04
CA ARG A 16 4.25 2.02 0.87
C ARG A 16 3.44 3.28 0.72
N LEU A 17 2.22 3.20 1.22
CA LEU A 17 1.23 4.26 1.20
C LEU A 17 0.39 4.15 2.47
N GLY A 18 0.25 5.23 3.23
CA GLY A 18 -0.53 5.20 4.46
C GLY A 18 -0.30 6.42 5.33
N PRO A 19 -1.04 6.56 6.45
CA PRO A 19 -0.81 7.59 7.46
C PRO A 19 0.63 7.67 7.98
N ASP A 20 1.38 6.56 7.93
CA ASP A 20 2.80 6.48 8.30
C ASP A 20 3.73 7.25 7.35
N CYS A 21 3.26 7.58 6.14
CA CYS A 21 3.97 8.41 5.16
C CYS A 21 3.27 9.77 4.95
N PRO A 22 3.27 10.68 5.94
CA PRO A 22 2.51 11.94 5.88
C PRO A 22 2.81 12.80 4.65
N PHE A 23 4.05 12.80 4.14
CA PHE A 23 4.42 13.63 2.98
C PHE A 23 3.82 13.15 1.64
N THR A 24 3.28 11.94 1.60
CA THR A 24 2.51 11.42 0.46
C THR A 24 1.04 11.21 0.82
N HIS A 25 0.71 10.94 2.09
CA HIS A 25 -0.64 10.65 2.57
C HIS A 25 -1.67 11.73 2.25
N TRP A 26 -1.31 13.01 2.45
CA TRP A 26 -2.21 14.14 2.19
C TRP A 26 -2.74 14.16 0.74
N ARG A 27 -2.01 13.56 -0.20
CA ARG A 27 -2.44 13.48 -1.61
C ARG A 27 -3.67 12.60 -1.79
N LEU A 28 -3.91 11.64 -0.88
CA LEU A 28 -5.07 10.75 -0.96
C LEU A 28 -6.40 11.50 -0.79
N PHE A 29 -6.40 12.68 -0.18
CA PHE A 29 -7.58 13.51 -0.01
C PHE A 29 -8.03 14.21 -1.29
N PHE A 30 -7.18 14.27 -2.33
CA PHE A 30 -7.49 14.95 -3.58
C PHE A 30 -7.43 13.99 -4.76
N LYS A 31 -8.55 13.78 -5.45
CA LYS A 31 -8.72 12.79 -6.51
C LYS A 31 -7.57 12.76 -7.54
N LYS A 32 -7.18 13.93 -8.08
CA LYS A 32 -6.11 14.03 -9.09
C LYS A 32 -4.73 13.63 -8.54
N THR A 33 -4.39 14.06 -7.33
CA THR A 33 -3.05 13.80 -6.76
C THR A 33 -2.98 12.39 -6.17
N SER A 34 -4.09 11.87 -5.65
CA SER A 34 -4.28 10.48 -5.22
C SER A 34 -4.07 9.53 -6.39
N ARG A 35 -4.78 9.74 -7.50
CA ARG A 35 -4.66 8.93 -8.73
C ARG A 35 -3.22 8.81 -9.19
N LYS A 36 -2.56 9.96 -9.42
CA LYS A 36 -1.14 10.02 -9.81
C LYS A 36 -0.19 9.37 -8.80
N LEU A 37 -0.55 9.35 -7.52
CA LEU A 37 0.26 8.71 -6.48
C LEU A 37 0.10 7.19 -6.53
N CYS A 38 -1.14 6.73 -6.63
CA CYS A 38 -1.50 5.31 -6.67
C CYS A 38 -0.94 4.65 -7.93
N GLU A 39 -1.13 5.23 -9.11
CA GLU A 39 -0.56 4.74 -10.38
C GLU A 39 0.98 4.66 -10.35
N LYS A 40 1.63 5.53 -9.58
CA LYS A 40 3.08 5.52 -9.43
C LYS A 40 3.58 4.46 -8.43
N LYS A 41 2.76 4.10 -7.44
CA LYS A 41 3.17 3.27 -6.29
C LYS A 41 2.73 1.83 -6.43
N PHE A 42 1.48 1.61 -6.83
CA PHE A 42 0.94 0.27 -6.99
C PHE A 42 1.53 -0.41 -8.22
N GLY A 43 1.62 -1.74 -8.19
CA GLY A 43 2.01 -2.53 -9.37
C GLY A 43 1.02 -2.33 -10.53
N HIS A 44 -0.25 -2.12 -10.21
CA HIS A 44 -1.30 -1.69 -11.14
C HIS A 44 -2.38 -0.92 -10.38
N PHE A 45 -2.95 0.11 -11.02
CA PHE A 45 -4.06 0.89 -10.45
C PHE A 45 -5.09 1.24 -11.54
N GLY A 46 -6.09 0.39 -11.66
CA GLY A 46 -7.09 0.43 -12.73
C GLY A 46 -7.98 1.66 -12.70
N ILE A 47 -8.61 1.97 -13.84
CA ILE A 47 -9.46 3.14 -14.10
C ILE A 47 -10.66 3.16 -13.15
N GLY A 48 -10.97 4.34 -12.61
CA GLY A 48 -12.11 4.51 -11.71
C GLY A 48 -11.88 3.99 -10.27
N SER A 49 -10.70 3.46 -9.97
CA SER A 49 -10.37 2.94 -8.65
C SER A 49 -9.97 4.03 -7.65
N GLU A 50 -10.25 3.79 -6.38
CA GLU A 50 -10.01 4.69 -5.25
C GLU A 50 -9.30 3.96 -4.12
N PHE A 51 -8.12 4.45 -3.74
CA PHE A 51 -7.49 4.12 -2.47
C PHE A 51 -7.74 5.28 -1.51
N ARG A 52 -8.67 5.10 -0.57
CA ARG A 52 -9.14 6.19 0.27
C ARG A 52 -8.13 6.55 1.36
N PRO A 53 -8.14 7.81 1.86
CA PRO A 53 -7.32 8.20 3.00
C PRO A 53 -7.49 7.24 4.18
N TYR A 54 -6.45 7.17 5.00
CA TYR A 54 -6.29 6.27 6.15
C TYR A 54 -6.23 4.76 5.86
N ALA A 55 -6.29 4.32 4.61
CA ALA A 55 -5.88 2.95 4.28
C ALA A 55 -4.35 2.84 4.22
N PHE A 56 -3.84 1.63 4.50
CA PHE A 56 -2.42 1.30 4.46
C PHE A 56 -2.15 0.27 3.36
N ALA A 57 -1.05 0.48 2.63
CA ALA A 57 -0.50 -0.47 1.68
C ALA A 57 1.01 -0.56 1.90
N ILE A 58 1.52 -1.77 2.08
CA ILE A 58 2.96 -2.06 2.24
C ILE A 58 3.39 -2.96 1.08
N ASN A 59 4.54 -2.65 0.49
CA ASN A 59 5.04 -3.25 -0.74
C ASN A 59 4.05 -3.04 -1.90
N CYS A 60 3.67 -1.77 -2.12
CA CYS A 60 2.67 -1.37 -3.13
C CYS A 60 2.99 -1.91 -4.53
N SER A 61 4.27 -2.00 -4.90
CA SER A 61 4.71 -2.57 -6.18
C SER A 61 4.27 -4.02 -6.41
N LYS A 62 3.91 -4.76 -5.34
CA LYS A 62 3.37 -6.13 -5.36
C LYS A 62 1.85 -6.19 -5.23
N ILE A 63 1.18 -5.05 -5.18
CA ILE A 63 -0.27 -4.94 -5.04
C ILE A 63 -0.84 -4.44 -6.36
N SER A 64 -1.70 -5.24 -6.97
CA SER A 64 -2.44 -4.93 -8.19
C SER A 64 -3.89 -4.63 -7.84
N ILE A 65 -4.37 -3.45 -8.23
CA ILE A 65 -5.76 -3.02 -8.06
C ILE A 65 -6.36 -2.85 -9.45
N GLY A 66 -7.40 -3.62 -9.78
CA GLY A 66 -8.15 -3.56 -11.04
C GLY A 66 -8.96 -2.29 -11.21
N ASP A 67 -9.88 -2.28 -12.17
CA ASP A 67 -10.77 -1.18 -12.52
C ASP A 67 -11.98 -1.10 -11.55
N LYS A 68 -12.41 0.12 -11.26
CA LYS A 68 -13.58 0.41 -10.40
C LYS A 68 -13.52 -0.27 -9.02
N VAL A 69 -12.33 -0.34 -8.44
CA VAL A 69 -12.09 -0.88 -7.10
C VAL A 69 -12.09 0.22 -6.06
N VAL A 70 -12.74 0.01 -4.92
CA VAL A 70 -12.72 0.96 -3.80
C VAL A 70 -12.11 0.30 -2.57
N ILE A 71 -11.00 0.85 -2.08
CA ILE A 71 -10.39 0.49 -0.81
C ILE A 71 -10.77 1.53 0.24
N ARG A 72 -11.55 1.13 1.25
CA ARG A 72 -12.05 2.03 2.28
C ARG A 72 -11.03 2.28 3.42
N PRO A 73 -11.20 3.39 4.16
CA PRO A 73 -10.31 3.78 5.27
C PRO A 73 -10.08 2.66 6.29
N GLY A 74 -8.91 2.68 6.94
CA GLY A 74 -8.54 1.71 7.96
C GLY A 74 -8.17 0.32 7.44
N SER A 75 -8.32 0.07 6.12
CA SER A 75 -7.90 -1.20 5.52
C SER A 75 -6.37 -1.31 5.47
N MET A 76 -5.85 -2.53 5.54
CA MET A 76 -4.42 -2.83 5.50
C MET A 76 -4.12 -3.88 4.42
N LEU A 77 -3.35 -3.52 3.40
CA LEU A 77 -2.95 -4.41 2.30
C LEU A 77 -1.44 -4.61 2.33
N PHE A 78 -0.97 -5.68 2.96
CA PHE A 78 0.47 -5.91 3.18
C PHE A 78 0.94 -7.09 2.35
N ALA A 79 1.58 -6.79 1.22
CA ALA A 79 2.21 -7.76 0.36
C ALA A 79 3.61 -8.15 0.88
N ASP A 80 4.16 -9.24 0.37
CA ASP A 80 5.51 -9.72 0.72
C ASP A 80 6.50 -9.45 -0.41
N ILE A 81 7.67 -8.91 -0.05
CA ILE A 81 8.76 -8.59 -0.96
C ILE A 81 9.82 -9.69 -1.06
N ARG A 82 9.83 -10.66 -0.13
CA ARG A 82 10.91 -11.64 0.02
C ARG A 82 11.04 -12.59 -1.17
N GLU A 83 9.93 -12.94 -1.80
CA GLU A 83 9.91 -13.78 -3.00
C GLU A 83 9.39 -12.97 -4.20
N PRO A 84 10.20 -12.73 -5.25
CA PRO A 84 9.80 -11.91 -6.39
C PRO A 84 8.51 -12.38 -7.08
N GLU A 85 8.32 -13.70 -7.22
CA GLU A 85 7.16 -14.24 -7.93
C GLU A 85 5.95 -14.56 -7.05
N LYS A 86 6.09 -14.48 -5.73
CA LYS A 86 5.01 -14.75 -4.77
C LYS A 86 4.69 -13.50 -3.95
N GLY A 87 3.84 -13.64 -2.94
CA GLY A 87 3.61 -12.56 -1.98
C GLY A 87 2.73 -11.42 -2.49
N LYS A 88 2.09 -11.57 -3.66
CA LYS A 88 1.32 -10.52 -4.34
C LYS A 88 -0.09 -10.43 -3.76
N ILE A 89 -0.66 -9.24 -3.76
CA ILE A 89 -2.10 -9.02 -3.55
C ILE A 89 -2.67 -8.58 -4.89
N ILE A 90 -3.68 -9.29 -5.37
CA ILE A 90 -4.37 -8.98 -6.63
C ILE A 90 -5.84 -8.80 -6.29
N ILE A 91 -6.36 -7.59 -6.51
CA ILE A 91 -7.78 -7.26 -6.35
C ILE A 91 -8.30 -6.95 -7.74
N GLU A 92 -9.19 -7.81 -8.24
CA GLU A 92 -9.78 -7.71 -9.58
C GLU A 92 -10.80 -6.57 -9.69
N ASP A 93 -11.33 -6.39 -10.89
CA ASP A 93 -12.26 -5.32 -11.22
C ASP A 93 -13.56 -5.36 -10.39
N HIS A 94 -14.19 -4.19 -10.23
CA HIS A 94 -15.51 -4.04 -9.61
C HIS A 94 -15.62 -4.49 -8.15
N VAL A 95 -14.50 -4.46 -7.40
CA VAL A 95 -14.45 -4.86 -5.99
C VAL A 95 -14.61 -3.67 -5.03
N LEU A 96 -15.39 -3.87 -3.97
CA LEU A 96 -15.42 -2.97 -2.81
C LEU A 96 -14.78 -3.66 -1.60
N ILE A 97 -13.68 -3.10 -1.09
CA ILE A 97 -13.09 -3.50 0.19
C ILE A 97 -13.68 -2.64 1.31
N GLY A 98 -14.19 -3.31 2.34
CA GLY A 98 -14.76 -2.70 3.53
C GLY A 98 -13.77 -1.84 4.31
N SER A 99 -14.27 -0.96 5.19
CA SER A 99 -13.39 -0.26 6.13
C SER A 99 -12.80 -1.27 7.11
N GLY A 100 -11.52 -1.13 7.47
CA GLY A 100 -10.88 -2.01 8.45
C GLY A 100 -10.65 -3.45 7.97
N VAL A 101 -10.65 -3.71 6.65
CA VAL A 101 -10.31 -5.03 6.12
C VAL A 101 -8.80 -5.18 6.01
N HIS A 102 -8.26 -6.26 6.58
CA HIS A 102 -6.82 -6.48 6.62
C HIS A 102 -6.45 -7.75 5.83
N ILE A 103 -5.51 -7.61 4.90
CA ILE A 103 -4.98 -8.69 4.07
C ILE A 103 -3.46 -8.68 4.26
N TYR A 104 -2.92 -9.77 4.82
CA TYR A 104 -1.50 -9.96 5.05
C TYR A 104 -1.03 -11.19 4.27
N VAL A 105 -0.16 -10.95 3.28
CA VAL A 105 0.53 -12.02 2.55
C VAL A 105 1.97 -12.19 3.05
N SER A 106 2.49 -11.20 3.78
CA SER A 106 3.73 -11.32 4.54
C SER A 106 3.48 -12.08 5.84
N ASN A 107 4.20 -13.19 6.04
CA ASN A 107 4.25 -13.84 7.35
C ASN A 107 5.68 -14.27 7.72
N HIS A 108 6.06 -14.08 8.98
CA HIS A 108 7.29 -14.62 9.49
C HIS A 108 7.21 -16.15 9.53
N LYS A 109 8.28 -16.86 9.18
CA LYS A 109 8.30 -18.33 9.35
C LYS A 109 8.30 -18.62 10.85
N TYR A 110 7.22 -19.21 11.35
CA TYR A 110 7.14 -19.67 12.72
C TYR A 110 8.35 -20.58 13.03
N GLY A 111 9.14 -20.22 14.06
CA GLY A 111 10.37 -20.93 14.45
C GLY A 111 11.69 -20.35 13.92
N ALA A 112 11.68 -19.39 13.00
CA ALA A 112 12.91 -18.72 12.55
C ALA A 112 13.32 -17.59 13.51
N LEU A 113 13.68 -17.92 14.76
CA LEU A 113 13.90 -16.95 15.86
C LEU A 113 14.97 -15.88 15.57
N ASN A 114 15.87 -16.13 14.62
CA ASN A 114 16.96 -15.22 14.24
C ASN A 114 16.62 -14.27 13.10
N THR A 115 15.39 -14.32 12.57
CA THR A 115 14.95 -13.42 11.51
C THR A 115 14.11 -12.30 12.13
N THR A 116 14.36 -11.06 11.73
CA THR A 116 13.60 -9.90 12.21
C THR A 116 12.19 -9.96 11.63
N ILE A 117 11.18 -9.83 12.49
CA ILE A 117 9.79 -9.62 12.09
C ILE A 117 9.72 -8.18 11.52
N MET A 118 9.45 -8.07 10.22
CA MET A 118 9.20 -6.78 9.56
C MET A 118 7.76 -6.32 9.74
#